data_AF-A0A9P9G349-F1
#
_entry.id   AF-A0A9P9G349-F1
#
_cell.length_a   1.000
_cell.length_b   1.000
_cell.length_c   1.000
_cell.angle_alpha   90.00
_cell.angle_beta   90.00
_cell.angle_gamma   90.00
#
_symmetry.space_group_name_H-M   'P 1'
#
loop_
_entity.id
_entity.type
_entity.pdbx_description
1 polymer ?
#
loop_
_entity_poly.entity_id
_entity_poly.type
_entity_poly.pdbx_seq_one_letter_code
_entity_poly.pdbx_strand_id
1 'polypeptide(L)'
;MISGWTKKLGELAGFGVVVILYTLRYNAGNEFDQCSNISDGLRNLMLQHANSRTFEKHYLGRVVPVDTMAVVSHKEQQKALMRQACSIGYSASKRRPTHLTAEQSASINDDPEIQDLLRQREFLLSKGNKSDKVRTRLRKISKDIQSEKARLRRKRKDQVRKT
;
A
#
# COMPACT_ATOMS: atom_id res chain seq x y z
N MET A 1 -14.80 5.50 -8.24
CA MET A 1 -14.72 4.13 -7.66
C MET A 1 -14.19 4.20 -6.22
N ILE A 2 -14.78 3.43 -5.30
CA ILE A 2 -14.46 3.38 -3.86
C ILE A 2 -12.97 3.12 -3.52
N SER A 3 -12.24 2.49 -4.45
CA SER A 3 -10.82 2.16 -4.31
C SER A 3 -9.90 3.39 -4.26
N GLY A 4 -10.24 4.48 -4.96
CA GLY A 4 -9.50 5.74 -4.88
C GLY A 4 -9.69 6.42 -3.54
N TRP A 5 -10.94 6.44 -3.06
CA TRP A 5 -11.34 7.02 -1.78
C TRP A 5 -10.70 6.31 -0.59
N THR A 6 -10.71 4.97 -0.56
CA THR A 6 -10.08 4.20 0.53
C THR A 6 -8.58 4.45 0.64
N LYS A 7 -7.86 4.56 -0.49
CA LYS A 7 -6.45 4.94 -0.48
C LYS A 7 -6.24 6.34 0.10
N LYS A 8 -7.06 7.30 -0.33
CA LYS A 8 -6.97 8.68 0.16
C LYS A 8 -7.27 8.78 1.65
N LEU A 9 -8.28 8.06 2.15
CA LEU A 9 -8.59 7.98 3.57
C LEU A 9 -7.41 7.42 4.38
N GLY A 10 -6.74 6.38 3.88
CA GLY A 10 -5.54 5.85 4.53
C GLY A 10 -4.38 6.84 4.56
N GLU A 11 -4.20 7.65 3.51
CA GLU A 11 -3.23 8.74 3.50
C GLU A 11 -3.59 9.83 4.53
N LEU A 12 -4.85 10.24 4.59
CA LEU A 12 -5.35 11.25 5.53
C LEU A 12 -5.27 10.80 7.00
N ALA A 13 -5.57 9.52 7.26
CA ALA A 13 -5.42 8.91 8.57
C ALA A 13 -3.94 8.69 8.96
N GLY A 14 -3.00 8.93 8.05
CA GLY A 14 -1.56 8.88 8.35
C GLY A 14 -0.95 7.48 8.35
N PHE A 15 -1.69 6.43 7.98
CA PHE A 15 -1.21 5.04 8.12
C PHE A 15 0.09 4.75 7.36
N GLY A 16 0.89 3.77 7.80
CA GLY A 16 2.09 3.30 7.10
C GLY A 16 1.76 2.59 5.78
N VAL A 17 0.66 1.85 5.81
CA VAL A 17 0.24 0.98 4.72
C VAL A 17 -0.62 1.71 3.70
N VAL A 18 -0.74 1.13 2.51
CA VAL A 18 -1.74 1.53 1.53
C VAL A 18 -3.07 0.91 1.93
N VAL A 19 -4.08 1.73 2.20
CA VAL A 19 -5.41 1.23 2.54
C VAL A 19 -6.19 0.93 1.27
N ILE A 20 -6.45 -0.34 1.05
CA ILE A 20 -7.42 -0.86 0.08
C ILE A 20 -8.43 -1.76 0.79
N LEU A 21 -9.53 -2.11 0.11
CA LEU A 21 -10.55 -3.00 0.68
C LEU A 21 -9.97 -4.31 1.22
N TYR A 22 -9.02 -4.90 0.48
CA TYR A 22 -8.33 -6.10 0.94
C TYR A 22 -7.55 -5.87 2.25
N THR A 23 -6.82 -4.76 2.39
CA THR A 23 -6.12 -4.42 3.64
C THR A 23 -7.08 -4.23 4.80
N LEU A 24 -8.23 -3.61 4.58
CA LEU A 24 -9.26 -3.48 5.61
C LEU A 24 -9.79 -4.84 6.05
N ARG A 25 -10.11 -5.72 5.10
CA ARG A 25 -10.56 -7.10 5.38
C ARG A 25 -9.48 -7.95 6.04
N TYR A 26 -8.22 -7.80 5.60
CA TYR A 26 -7.03 -8.42 6.19
C TYR A 26 -6.92 -8.08 7.67
N ASN A 27 -6.95 -6.79 8.01
CA ASN A 27 -6.81 -6.38 9.40
C ASN A 27 -8.02 -6.75 10.25
N ALA A 28 -9.25 -6.55 9.74
CA ALA A 28 -10.45 -6.99 10.44
C ALA A 28 -10.42 -8.50 10.73
N GLY A 29 -10.02 -9.32 9.75
CA GLY A 29 -9.91 -10.76 9.94
C GLY A 29 -8.92 -11.17 11.03
N ASN A 30 -7.79 -10.48 11.15
CA ASN A 30 -6.81 -10.72 12.22
C ASN A 30 -7.31 -10.27 13.60
N GLU A 31 -8.04 -9.15 13.67
CA GLU A 31 -8.65 -8.71 14.92
C GLU A 31 -9.78 -9.65 15.37
N PHE A 32 -10.52 -10.24 14.42
CA PHE A 32 -11.52 -11.27 14.72
C PHE A 32 -10.87 -12.55 15.23
N ASP A 33 -9.78 -12.99 14.60
CA ASP A 33 -9.02 -14.18 14.99
C ASP A 33 -8.45 -14.11 16.41
N GLN A 34 -8.04 -12.93 16.86
CA GLN A 34 -7.50 -12.70 18.20
C GLN A 34 -8.57 -12.44 19.26
N CYS A 35 -9.84 -12.31 18.87
CA CYS A 35 -10.92 -12.03 19.80
C CYS A 35 -11.41 -13.33 20.45
N SER A 36 -11.31 -13.43 21.78
CA SER A 36 -11.74 -14.62 22.53
C SER A 36 -13.21 -15.00 22.34
N ASN A 37 -14.03 -14.03 21.93
CA ASN A 37 -15.47 -14.21 21.76
C ASN A 37 -15.87 -14.56 20.31
N ILE A 38 -14.89 -14.69 19.40
CA ILE A 38 -15.13 -15.03 18.00
C ILE A 38 -14.45 -16.38 17.71
N SER A 39 -15.25 -17.39 17.42
CA SER A 39 -14.74 -18.68 16.96
C SER A 39 -14.24 -18.61 15.52
N ASP A 40 -13.40 -19.57 15.13
CA ASP A 40 -12.97 -19.75 13.72
C ASP A 40 -14.16 -19.82 12.76
N GLY A 41 -15.23 -20.52 13.14
CA GLY A 41 -16.46 -20.63 12.35
C GLY A 41 -17.14 -19.27 12.15
N LEU A 42 -17.25 -18.46 13.21
CA LEU A 42 -17.83 -17.12 13.13
C LEU A 42 -16.93 -16.16 12.34
N ARG A 43 -15.61 -16.20 12.54
CA ARG A 43 -14.64 -15.45 11.72
C ARG A 43 -14.79 -15.81 10.24
N ASN A 44 -14.90 -17.10 9.92
CA ASN A 44 -15.08 -17.57 8.55
C ASN A 44 -16.43 -17.13 7.97
N LEU A 45 -17.51 -17.15 8.74
CA LEU A 45 -18.82 -16.60 8.32
C LEU A 45 -18.73 -15.11 7.99
N MET A 46 -18.15 -14.30 8.89
CA MET A 46 -17.97 -12.85 8.70
C MET A 46 -17.11 -12.52 7.48
N LEU A 47 -16.09 -13.35 7.23
CA LEU A 47 -15.21 -13.24 6.06
C LEU A 47 -15.71 -14.04 4.85
N GLN A 48 -16.90 -14.64 4.88
CA GLN A 48 -17.46 -15.47 3.80
C GLN A 48 -16.48 -16.51 3.26
N HIS A 49 -15.74 -17.16 4.16
CA HIS A 49 -14.84 -18.26 3.84
C HIS A 49 -15.53 -19.60 4.13
N ALA A 50 -15.40 -20.56 3.22
CA ALA A 50 -15.92 -21.91 3.43
C ALA A 50 -15.22 -22.64 4.59
N ASN A 51 -13.96 -22.34 4.85
CA ASN A 51 -13.18 -22.89 5.95
C ASN A 51 -11.95 -22.00 6.26
N SER A 52 -11.22 -22.35 7.32
CA SER A 52 -10.06 -21.58 7.81
C SER A 52 -8.87 -21.55 6.86
N ARG A 53 -8.74 -22.50 5.91
CA ARG A 53 -7.59 -22.54 4.99
C ARG A 53 -7.47 -21.28 4.16
N THR A 54 -8.60 -20.69 3.74
CA THR A 54 -8.60 -19.41 3.01
C THR A 54 -8.07 -18.28 3.89
N PHE A 55 -8.47 -18.25 5.17
CA PHE A 55 -7.97 -17.28 6.13
C PHE A 55 -6.47 -17.48 6.38
N GLU A 56 -6.04 -18.68 6.73
CA GLU A 56 -4.63 -19.02 7.01
C GLU A 56 -3.70 -18.68 5.83
N LYS A 57 -4.15 -18.95 4.61
CA LYS A 57 -3.36 -18.71 3.40
C LYS A 57 -3.29 -17.25 3.00
N HIS A 58 -4.40 -16.51 3.11
CA HIS A 58 -4.54 -15.19 2.50
C HIS A 58 -4.76 -14.04 3.48
N TYR A 59 -5.15 -14.30 4.72
CA TYR A 59 -5.54 -13.26 5.67
C TYR A 59 -4.78 -13.33 6.99
N LEU A 60 -4.22 -14.48 7.38
CA LEU A 60 -3.47 -14.62 8.62
C LEU A 60 -2.24 -13.69 8.64
N GLY A 61 -2.12 -12.98 9.75
CA GLY A 61 -1.07 -12.05 10.10
C GLY A 61 0.32 -12.66 9.95
N ARG A 62 1.25 -11.92 9.35
CA ARG A 62 2.68 -12.25 9.43
C ARG A 62 3.40 -11.51 10.56
N VAL A 63 2.76 -10.47 11.10
CA VAL A 63 3.20 -9.80 12.32
C VAL A 63 2.73 -10.65 13.50
N VAL A 64 3.64 -11.00 14.40
CA VAL A 64 3.36 -11.81 15.60
C VAL A 64 2.99 -10.86 16.75
N PRO A 65 1.71 -10.72 17.14
CA PRO A 65 1.26 -9.78 18.16
C PRO A 65 1.29 -10.41 19.57
N VAL A 66 2.29 -11.25 19.82
CA VAL A 66 2.45 -12.04 21.04
C VAL A 66 3.81 -11.74 21.64
N ASP A 67 3.85 -11.55 22.96
CA ASP A 67 5.09 -11.37 23.71
C ASP A 67 5.80 -12.72 23.86
N THR A 68 6.58 -13.08 22.84
CA THR A 68 7.25 -14.39 22.76
C THR A 68 8.27 -14.59 23.87
N MET A 69 8.91 -13.53 24.35
CA MET A 69 9.87 -13.60 25.45
C MET A 69 9.19 -13.90 26.78
N ALA A 70 8.03 -13.28 27.05
CA ALA A 70 7.25 -13.63 28.23
C ALA A 70 6.77 -15.08 28.18
N VAL A 71 6.35 -15.58 27.01
CA VAL A 71 5.98 -17.00 26.82
C VAL A 71 7.14 -17.93 27.17
N VAL A 72 8.31 -17.73 26.56
CA VAL A 72 9.50 -18.59 26.80
C VAL A 72 9.98 -18.50 28.25
N SER A 73 9.83 -17.34 28.87
CA SER A 73 10.24 -17.11 30.26
C SER A 73 9.18 -17.51 31.29
N HIS A 74 8.04 -18.07 30.86
CA HIS A 74 6.89 -18.38 31.73
C HIS A 74 6.39 -17.18 32.56
N LYS A 75 6.39 -15.98 31.96
CA LYS A 75 5.93 -14.73 32.57
C LYS A 75 4.59 -14.27 32.00
N GLU A 76 3.94 -13.36 32.71
CA GLU A 76 2.76 -12.66 32.21
C GLU A 76 3.11 -11.86 30.94
N GLN A 77 2.27 -11.97 29.91
CA GLN A 77 2.49 -11.33 28.61
C GLN A 77 1.96 -9.90 28.59
N GLN A 78 2.68 -9.00 27.93
CA GLN A 78 2.25 -7.61 27.71
C GLN A 78 1.27 -7.48 26.52
N LYS A 79 0.12 -8.17 26.58
CA LYS A 79 -0.82 -8.29 25.45
C LYS A 79 -1.29 -6.95 24.88
N ALA A 80 -1.60 -5.97 25.73
CA ALA A 80 -2.06 -4.66 25.29
C ALA A 80 -0.98 -3.90 24.50
N LEU A 81 0.26 -3.93 25.00
CA LEU A 81 1.40 -3.31 24.32
C LEU A 81 1.64 -3.98 22.96
N MET A 82 1.67 -5.31 22.93
CA MET A 82 1.88 -6.06 21.70
C MET A 82 0.79 -5.78 20.67
N ARG A 83 -0.49 -5.79 21.07
CA ARG A 83 -1.61 -5.47 20.18
C ARG A 83 -1.51 -4.05 19.65
N GLN A 84 -1.16 -3.08 20.50
CA GLN A 84 -0.98 -1.70 20.05
C GLN A 84 0.19 -1.57 19.06
N ALA A 85 1.38 -2.08 19.41
CA ALA A 85 2.59 -2.02 18.58
C ALA A 85 2.44 -2.74 17.24
N CYS A 86 1.66 -3.81 17.19
CA CYS A 86 1.40 -4.59 15.97
C CYS A 86 0.17 -4.11 15.18
N SER A 87 -0.59 -3.14 15.69
CA SER A 87 -1.76 -2.61 14.99
C SER A 87 -1.38 -1.74 13.79
N ILE A 88 -2.28 -1.60 12.81
CA ILE A 88 -2.12 -0.57 11.75
C ILE A 88 -1.99 0.82 12.38
N GLY A 89 -2.71 1.07 13.49
CA GLY A 89 -2.72 2.35 14.18
C GLY A 89 -1.34 2.81 14.64
N TYR A 90 -0.46 1.88 15.02
CA TYR A 90 0.93 2.18 15.35
C TYR A 90 1.68 2.87 14.21
N SER A 91 1.36 2.51 12.97
CA SER A 91 1.95 3.11 11.78
C SER A 91 1.34 4.47 11.42
N ALA A 92 0.33 4.97 12.15
CA ALA A 92 -0.27 6.25 11.88
C ALA A 92 0.69 7.39 12.24
N SER A 93 0.91 8.32 11.29
CA SER A 93 1.76 9.49 11.50
C SER A 93 1.08 10.75 10.98
N LYS A 94 1.06 11.80 11.82
CA LYS A 94 0.62 13.14 11.43
C LYS A 94 1.51 13.77 10.36
N ARG A 95 2.73 13.24 10.15
CA ARG A 95 3.69 13.71 9.15
C ARG A 95 3.50 13.05 7.78
N ARG A 96 2.49 12.19 7.58
CA ARG A 96 2.26 11.55 6.28
C ARG A 96 1.84 12.62 5.25
N PRO A 97 2.64 12.87 4.20
CA PRO A 97 2.31 13.90 3.22
C PRO A 97 1.14 13.46 2.33
N THR A 98 0.10 14.28 2.29
CA THR A 98 -1.08 14.06 1.44
C THR A 98 -0.85 14.53 0.00
N HIS A 99 0.01 15.54 -0.16
CA HIS A 99 0.42 16.13 -1.43
C HIS A 99 1.92 16.45 -1.40
N LEU A 100 2.53 16.55 -2.59
CA LEU A 100 3.88 17.09 -2.75
C LEU A 100 3.76 18.60 -3.00
N THR A 101 4.79 19.36 -2.65
CA THR A 101 4.85 20.77 -3.06
C THR A 101 4.95 20.89 -4.58
N ALA A 102 4.69 22.08 -5.12
CA ALA A 102 4.82 22.34 -6.55
C ALA A 102 6.26 22.05 -7.05
N GLU A 103 7.26 22.51 -6.29
CA GLU A 103 8.69 22.28 -6.57
C GLU A 103 9.05 20.78 -6.55
N GLN A 104 8.63 20.06 -5.50
CA GLN A 104 8.85 18.61 -5.40
C GLN A 104 8.16 17.84 -6.52
N SER A 105 7.02 18.34 -7.01
CA SER A 105 6.32 17.73 -8.14
C SER A 105 6.98 18.04 -9.47
N ALA A 106 7.54 19.25 -9.62
CA ALA A 106 8.26 19.68 -10.81
C ALA A 106 9.58 18.91 -10.96
N SER A 107 10.32 18.72 -9.87
CA SER A 107 11.62 18.01 -9.87
C SER A 107 11.52 16.55 -10.34
N ILE A 108 10.32 15.95 -10.32
CA ILE A 108 10.09 14.59 -10.84
C ILE A 108 10.25 14.55 -12.36
N ASN A 109 10.02 15.67 -13.06
CA ASN A 109 10.24 15.72 -14.50
C ASN A 109 11.73 15.67 -14.84
N ASP A 110 12.61 16.06 -13.94
CA ASP A 110 14.06 16.07 -14.15
C ASP A 110 14.70 14.69 -13.94
N ASP A 111 13.91 13.68 -13.57
CA ASP A 111 14.39 12.31 -13.39
C ASP A 111 14.94 11.73 -14.72
N PRO A 112 16.14 11.12 -14.72
CA PRO A 112 16.76 10.60 -15.94
C PRO A 112 15.89 9.59 -16.71
N GLU A 113 15.12 8.76 -16.02
CA GLU A 113 14.25 7.76 -16.63
C GLU A 113 13.05 8.43 -17.31
N ILE A 114 12.50 9.48 -16.69
CA ILE A 114 11.44 10.30 -17.30
C ILE A 114 11.95 11.05 -18.53
N GLN A 115 13.13 11.67 -18.44
CA GLN A 115 13.75 12.38 -19.56
C GLN A 115 14.02 11.44 -20.74
N ASP A 116 14.48 10.21 -20.47
CA ASP A 116 14.70 9.23 -21.52
C ASP A 116 13.39 8.82 -22.21
N LEU A 117 12.35 8.53 -21.44
CA LEU A 117 11.03 8.21 -21.99
C LEU A 117 10.44 9.37 -22.80
N LEU A 118 10.66 10.62 -22.37
CA LEU A 118 10.23 11.81 -23.11
C LEU A 118 10.97 11.93 -24.45
N ARG A 119 12.30 11.75 -24.47
CA ARG A 119 13.09 11.72 -25.72
C ARG A 119 12.62 10.62 -26.67
N GLN A 120 12.39 9.41 -26.15
CA GLN A 120 11.85 8.31 -26.96
C GLN A 120 10.47 8.64 -27.54
N ARG A 121 9.60 9.30 -26.76
CA ARG A 121 8.29 9.75 -27.23
C ARG A 121 8.42 10.78 -28.35
N GLU A 122 9.27 11.79 -28.20
CA GLU A 122 9.51 12.82 -29.23
C GLU A 122 10.07 12.21 -30.52
N PHE A 123 11.03 11.30 -30.41
CA PHE A 123 11.57 10.58 -31.57
C PHE A 123 10.51 9.75 -32.30
N LEU A 124 9.57 9.14 -31.58
CA LEU A 124 8.46 8.42 -32.22
C LEU A 124 7.44 9.37 -32.86
N LEU A 125 7.23 10.55 -32.28
CA LEU A 125 6.37 11.57 -32.87
C LEU A 125 6.96 12.13 -34.17
N SER A 126 8.29 12.35 -34.21
CA SER A 126 8.97 12.85 -35.42
C SER A 126 8.92 11.87 -36.60
N LYS A 127 8.81 10.56 -36.33
CA LYS A 127 8.59 9.53 -37.38
C LYS A 127 7.18 9.55 -37.98
N GLY A 128 6.27 10.35 -37.43
CA GLY A 128 4.90 10.48 -37.88
C GLY A 128 4.02 9.27 -37.51
N ASN A 129 2.71 9.52 -37.38
CA ASN A 129 1.75 8.54 -36.90
C ASN A 129 1.28 7.55 -38.00
N LYS A 130 2.21 7.19 -38.90
CA LYS A 130 1.94 6.53 -40.18
C LYS A 130 1.69 5.02 -40.06
N SER A 131 2.21 4.38 -39.00
CA SER A 131 2.10 2.94 -38.78
C SER A 131 1.46 2.62 -37.42
N ASP A 132 0.67 1.57 -37.39
CA ASP A 132 0.02 1.08 -36.16
C ASP A 132 1.03 0.62 -35.09
N LYS A 133 2.21 0.19 -35.54
CA LYS A 133 3.35 -0.12 -34.66
C LYS A 133 3.85 1.13 -33.92
N VAL A 134 3.87 2.29 -34.59
CA VAL A 134 4.27 3.57 -33.98
C VAL A 134 3.23 4.03 -32.98
N ARG A 135 1.93 3.96 -33.33
CA ARG A 135 0.82 4.28 -32.41
C ARG A 135 0.87 3.46 -31.13
N THR A 136 1.04 2.14 -31.26
CA THR A 136 1.11 1.22 -30.13
C THR A 136 2.30 1.55 -29.21
N ARG A 137 3.47 1.84 -29.79
CA ARG A 137 4.65 2.25 -29.03
C ARG A 137 4.44 3.59 -28.32
N LEU A 138 3.86 4.59 -28.99
CA LEU A 138 3.53 5.90 -28.39
C LEU A 138 2.59 5.75 -27.20
N ARG A 139 1.55 4.90 -27.33
CA ARG A 139 0.62 4.60 -26.24
C ARG A 139 1.33 3.93 -25.06
N LYS A 140 2.23 2.98 -25.34
CA LYS A 140 3.03 2.31 -24.31
C LYS A 140 3.93 3.31 -23.58
N ILE A 141 4.75 4.07 -24.30
CA ILE A 141 5.66 5.06 -23.68
C ILE A 141 4.88 6.11 -22.88
N SER A 142 3.74 6.58 -23.37
CA SER A 142 2.91 7.54 -22.62
C SER A 142 2.39 6.92 -21.30
N LYS A 143 2.03 5.63 -21.31
CA LYS A 143 1.65 4.89 -20.10
C LYS A 143 2.83 4.69 -19.16
N ASP A 144 4.02 4.39 -19.70
CA ASP A 144 5.25 4.19 -18.94
C ASP A 144 5.66 5.50 -18.23
N ILE A 145 5.61 6.64 -18.93
CA ILE A 145 5.84 7.98 -18.34
C ILE A 145 4.87 8.23 -17.17
N GLN A 146 3.56 7.96 -17.36
CA GLN A 146 2.56 8.17 -16.31
C GLN A 146 2.79 7.26 -15.10
N SER A 147 3.12 5.98 -15.36
CA SER A 147 3.43 5.01 -14.31
C SER A 147 4.67 5.41 -13.52
N GLU A 148 5.71 5.86 -14.22
CA GLU A 148 6.99 6.23 -13.64
C GLU A 148 6.88 7.50 -12.81
N LYS A 149 6.18 8.53 -13.32
CA LYS A 149 5.84 9.72 -12.52
C LYS A 149 5.05 9.35 -11.27
N ALA A 150 4.11 8.41 -11.36
CA ALA A 150 3.36 7.95 -10.19
C ALA A 150 4.24 7.20 -9.18
N ARG A 151 5.20 6.38 -9.64
CA ARG A 151 6.20 5.69 -8.81
C ARG A 151 7.07 6.70 -8.06
N LEU A 152 7.64 7.67 -8.77
CA LEU A 152 8.50 8.72 -8.21
C LEU A 152 7.75 9.60 -7.20
N ARG A 153 6.49 9.96 -7.48
CA ARG A 153 5.64 10.71 -6.53
C ARG A 153 5.46 9.95 -5.21
N ARG A 154 5.20 8.64 -5.27
CA ARG A 154 5.07 7.80 -4.06
C ARG A 154 6.40 7.75 -3.30
N LYS A 155 7.50 7.48 -4.00
CA LYS A 155 8.85 7.45 -3.41
C LYS A 155 9.20 8.77 -2.71
N ARG A 156 8.86 9.91 -3.32
CA ARG A 156 9.12 11.24 -2.74
C ARG A 156 8.26 11.49 -1.49
N LYS A 157 6.98 11.10 -1.51
CA LYS A 157 6.12 11.15 -0.32
C LYS A 157 6.69 10.30 0.83
N ASP A 158 7.22 9.13 0.53
CA ASP A 158 7.82 8.26 1.55
C ASP A 158 9.14 8.84 2.12
N GLN A 159 9.92 9.57 1.32
CA GLN A 159 11.10 10.31 1.81
C GLN A 159 10.70 11.45 2.75
N VAL A 160 9.71 12.26 2.36
CA VAL A 160 9.19 13.37 3.18
C VAL A 160 8.63 12.87 4.52
N ARG A 161 8.02 11.68 4.53
CA ARG A 161 7.54 11.06 5.77
C ARG A 161 8.67 10.71 6.76
N LYS A 162 9.86 10.37 6.26
CA LYS A 162 11.00 9.94 7.09
C LYS A 162 11.82 11.11 7.64
N THR A 163 11.64 12.31 7.10
CA THR A 163 12.29 13.54 7.56
C THR A 163 11.49 14.16 8.71
#